data_AF-A0A963KKH2-F1
#
_entry.id   AF-A0A963KKH2-F1
#
_cell.length_a   1.000
_cell.length_b   1.000
_cell.length_c   1.000
_cell.angle_alpha   90.00
_cell.angle_beta   90.00
_cell.angle_gamma   90.00
#
_symmetry.space_group_name_H-M   'P 1'
#
loop_
_entity.id
_entity.type
_entity.pdbx_description
1 polymer ?
#
loop_
_entity_poly.entity_id
_entity_poly.type
_entity_poly.pdbx_seq_one_letter_code
_entity_poly.pdbx_strand_id
1 'polypeptide(L)'
;RFMRSTRPDGERCVARIDYDDADGAVLQTSVSGTLTPVSPRSMRRALWRHPAMTLGVIGRIHLQAARLWFKRVGFVTKPAPPGAAVTRQEHPPA
;
A
#
# COMPACT_ATOMS: atom_id res chain seq x y z
N ARG A 1 -7.25 -0.89 9.64
CA ARG A 1 -8.48 -1.64 9.99
C ARG A 1 -8.75 -2.77 9.00
N PHE A 2 -9.21 -3.92 9.49
CA PHE A 2 -9.66 -5.06 8.68
C PHE A 2 -11.12 -5.36 8.99
N MET A 3 -11.96 -5.50 7.98
CA MET A 3 -13.40 -5.74 8.12
C MET A 3 -13.82 -6.89 7.23
N ARG A 4 -14.62 -7.81 7.76
CA ARG A 4 -15.25 -8.91 7.02
C ARG A 4 -16.77 -8.76 7.13
N SER A 5 -17.48 -8.91 6.03
CA SER A 5 -18.95 -8.86 6.00
C SER A 5 -19.49 -10.01 5.16
N THR A 6 -20.53 -10.68 5.64
CA THR A 6 -21.26 -11.70 4.88
C THR A 6 -22.41 -11.02 4.12
N ARG A 7 -22.48 -11.25 2.80
CA ARG A 7 -23.58 -10.79 1.93
C ARG A 7 -24.26 -12.01 1.29
N PRO A 8 -25.48 -11.87 0.76
CA PRO A 8 -26.16 -12.96 0.05
C PRO A 8 -25.29 -13.57 -1.09
N ASP A 9 -24.49 -12.71 -1.72
CA ASP A 9 -23.60 -13.01 -2.85
C ASP A 9 -22.18 -13.48 -2.43
N GLY A 10 -21.97 -13.71 -1.12
CA GLY A 10 -20.74 -14.27 -0.56
C GLY A 10 -20.04 -13.37 0.46
N GLU A 11 -18.91 -13.83 0.96
CA GLU A 11 -18.13 -13.10 1.96
C GLU A 11 -17.22 -12.04 1.34
N ARG A 12 -17.19 -10.86 1.95
CA ARG A 12 -16.36 -9.73 1.51
C ARG A 12 -15.37 -9.37 2.60
N CYS A 13 -14.15 -9.01 2.20
CA CYS A 13 -13.10 -8.51 3.07
C CYS A 13 -12.64 -7.12 2.59
N VAL A 14 -12.36 -6.23 3.54
CA VAL A 14 -11.79 -4.91 3.31
C VAL A 14 -10.63 -4.70 4.28
N ALA A 15 -9.44 -4.42 3.74
CA ALA A 15 -8.30 -3.92 4.48
C ALA A 15 -8.15 -2.43 4.21
N ARG A 16 -8.04 -1.61 5.25
CA ARG A 16 -7.80 -0.16 5.13
C ARG A 16 -6.61 0.25 5.97
N ILE A 17 -5.76 1.10 5.41
CA ILE A 17 -4.69 1.78 6.12
C ILE A 17 -5.01 3.26 5.98
N ASP A 18 -5.34 3.86 7.11
CA ASP A 18 -5.63 5.28 7.25
C ASP A 18 -4.48 5.86 8.10
N TYR A 19 -3.81 6.90 7.63
CA TYR A 19 -2.73 7.61 8.31
C TYR A 19 -3.09 9.09 8.36
N ASP A 20 -3.17 9.62 9.57
CA ASP A 20 -3.52 10.99 9.88
C ASP A 20 -2.32 11.68 10.56
N ASP A 21 -2.13 12.97 10.30
CA ASP A 21 -1.21 13.85 11.03
C ASP A 21 -2.00 14.94 11.79
N ALA A 22 -1.31 15.96 12.31
CA ALA A 22 -1.93 17.04 13.06
C ALA A 22 -2.93 17.88 12.23
N ASP A 23 -2.79 17.88 10.91
CA ASP A 23 -3.60 18.66 9.97
C ASP A 23 -4.71 17.81 9.32
N GLY A 24 -4.66 16.48 9.46
CA GLY A 24 -5.73 15.56 9.07
C GLY A 24 -5.23 14.35 8.29
N ALA A 25 -6.06 13.81 7.40
CA ALA A 25 -5.77 12.57 6.69
C ALA A 25 -4.70 12.73 5.60
N VAL A 26 -3.56 12.05 5.76
CA VAL A 26 -2.42 12.08 4.83
C VAL A 26 -2.48 10.92 3.83
N LEU A 27 -2.86 9.73 4.30
CA LEU A 27 -3.00 8.56 3.45
C LEU A 27 -4.25 7.78 3.82
N GLN A 28 -5.17 7.64 2.87
CA GLN A 28 -6.31 6.76 2.98
C GLN A 28 -6.25 5.76 1.84
N THR A 29 -5.94 4.51 2.18
CA THR A 29 -5.89 3.42 1.19
C THR A 29 -6.73 2.25 1.66
N SER A 30 -7.39 1.61 0.69
CA SER A 30 -8.18 0.41 0.96
C SER A 30 -8.08 -0.60 -0.16
N VAL A 31 -8.04 -1.87 0.22
CA VAL A 31 -8.18 -3.02 -0.67
C VAL A 31 -9.41 -3.78 -0.24
N SER A 32 -10.30 -4.07 -1.17
CA SER A 32 -11.50 -4.87 -0.93
C SER A 32 -11.64 -5.99 -1.94
N GLY A 33 -12.29 -7.09 -1.54
CA GLY A 33 -12.50 -8.24 -2.41
C GLY A 33 -13.51 -9.23 -1.85
N THR A 34 -13.96 -10.14 -2.72
CA THR A 34 -14.74 -11.32 -2.31
C THR A 34 -13.78 -12.43 -1.91
N LEU A 35 -14.02 -13.05 -0.76
CA LEU A 35 -13.28 -14.22 -0.33
C LEU A 35 -13.67 -15.41 -1.19
N THR A 36 -12.67 -16.10 -1.72
CA THR A 36 -12.87 -17.34 -2.49
C THR A 36 -11.97 -18.42 -1.92
N PRO A 37 -12.41 -19.69 -1.86
CA PRO A 37 -11.57 -20.79 -1.41
C PRO A 37 -10.24 -20.85 -2.17
N VAL A 38 -9.17 -21.15 -1.43
CA VAL A 38 -7.83 -21.31 -2.00
C VAL A 38 -7.79 -22.62 -2.76
N SER A 39 -7.56 -22.53 -4.06
CA SER A 39 -7.42 -23.67 -4.96
C SER A 39 -6.43 -23.32 -6.07
N PRO A 40 -5.81 -24.31 -6.74
CA PRO A 40 -4.93 -24.03 -7.87
C PRO A 40 -5.60 -23.19 -8.98
N ARG A 41 -6.91 -23.39 -9.20
CA ARG A 41 -7.70 -22.61 -10.16
C ARG A 41 -7.89 -21.16 -9.72
N SER A 42 -8.24 -20.92 -8.46
CA SER A 42 -8.42 -19.55 -7.94
C SER A 42 -7.10 -18.79 -7.90
N MET A 43 -5.99 -19.45 -7.59
CA MET A 43 -4.66 -18.84 -7.58
C MET A 43 -4.18 -18.44 -8.99
N ARG A 44 -4.31 -19.33 -9.99
CA ARG A 44 -4.01 -18.97 -11.40
C ARG A 44 -4.89 -17.81 -11.88
N ARG A 45 -6.19 -17.84 -11.57
CA ARG A 45 -7.10 -16.75 -11.93
C ARG A 45 -6.67 -15.42 -11.33
N ALA A 46 -6.22 -15.42 -10.07
CA ALA A 46 -5.72 -14.22 -9.42
C ALA A 46 -4.43 -13.70 -10.09
N LEU A 47 -3.49 -14.58 -10.41
CA LEU A 47 -2.24 -14.23 -11.09
C LEU A 47 -2.50 -13.57 -12.46
N TRP A 48 -3.42 -14.14 -13.26
CA TRP A 48 -3.76 -13.61 -14.57
C TRP A 48 -4.65 -12.37 -14.55
N ARG A 49 -5.29 -12.06 -13.42
CA ARG A 49 -6.13 -10.86 -13.27
C ARG A 49 -5.35 -9.58 -13.00
N HIS A 50 -4.12 -9.70 -12.49
CA HIS A 50 -3.33 -8.54 -12.07
C HIS A 50 -1.95 -8.36 -12.75
N PRO A 51 -1.62 -8.93 -13.93
CA PRO A 51 -0.29 -8.71 -14.54
C PRO A 51 -0.11 -7.26 -15.00
N ALA A 52 -1.16 -6.63 -15.53
CA ALA A 52 -1.14 -5.22 -15.94
C ALA A 52 -0.92 -4.26 -14.77
N MET A 53 -1.31 -4.64 -13.55
CA MET A 53 -1.07 -3.87 -12.34
C MET A 53 0.43 -3.84 -12.03
N THR A 54 1.10 -4.99 -12.02
CA THR A 54 2.56 -5.09 -11.81
C THR A 54 3.33 -4.29 -12.85
N LEU A 55 3.05 -4.52 -14.15
CA LEU A 55 3.71 -3.79 -15.23
C LEU A 55 3.45 -2.29 -15.14
N GLY A 56 2.24 -1.89 -14.79
CA GLY A 56 1.86 -0.49 -14.58
C GLY A 56 2.53 0.17 -13.38
N VAL A 57 2.82 -0.57 -12.31
CA VAL A 57 3.60 -0.09 -11.15
C VAL A 57 5.05 0.11 -11.57
N ILE A 58 5.66 -0.90 -12.20
CA ILE A 58 7.04 -0.85 -12.69
C ILE A 58 7.22 0.35 -13.64
N GLY A 59 6.36 0.49 -14.65
CA GLY A 59 6.44 1.57 -15.62
C GLY A 59 6.34 2.96 -14.97
N ARG A 60 5.44 3.14 -13.99
CA ARG A 60 5.33 4.40 -13.24
C ARG A 60 6.58 4.70 -12.41
N ILE A 61 7.17 3.71 -11.76
CA ILE A 61 8.43 3.89 -11.02
C ILE A 61 9.53 4.37 -11.96
N HIS A 62 9.66 3.74 -13.13
CA HIS A 62 10.67 4.13 -14.13
C HIS A 62 10.41 5.53 -14.71
N LEU A 63 9.16 5.88 -14.98
CA LEU A 63 8.81 7.22 -15.46
C LEU A 63 9.16 8.29 -14.42
N GLN A 64 8.90 8.04 -13.13
CA GLN A 64 9.29 8.97 -12.07
C GLN A 64 10.81 9.06 -11.93
N ALA A 65 11.53 7.93 -11.99
CA ALA A 65 12.99 7.92 -11.98
C ALA A 65 13.58 8.71 -13.16
N ALA A 66 13.05 8.53 -14.38
CA ALA A 66 13.45 9.29 -15.56
C ALA A 66 13.16 10.79 -15.40
N ARG A 67 11.99 11.17 -14.84
CA ARG A 67 11.67 12.57 -14.53
C ARG A 67 12.66 13.19 -13.53
N LEU A 68 13.05 12.46 -12.49
CA LEU A 68 14.06 12.91 -11.53
C LEU A 68 15.46 13.04 -12.17
N TRP A 69 15.81 12.10 -13.05
CA TRP A 69 17.05 12.13 -13.83
C TRP A 69 17.13 13.38 -14.70
N PHE A 70 16.08 13.67 -15.48
CA PHE A 70 16.04 14.88 -16.32
C PHE A 70 16.09 16.17 -15.51
N LYS A 71 15.54 16.15 -14.28
CA LYS A 71 15.65 17.26 -13.32
C LYS A 71 17.00 17.33 -12.60
N ARG A 72 17.91 16.38 -12.84
CA ARG A 72 19.23 16.27 -12.18
C ARG A 72 19.15 16.38 -10.66
N VAL A 73 18.13 15.75 -10.07
CA VAL A 73 17.93 15.78 -8.62
C VAL A 73 19.13 15.08 -7.95
N GLY A 74 19.82 15.79 -7.05
CA GLY A 74 20.95 15.26 -6.33
C GLY A 74 20.56 14.13 -5.38
N PHE A 75 21.47 13.17 -5.19
CA PHE A 75 21.29 12.12 -4.21
C PHE A 75 21.56 12.66 -2.80
N VAL A 76 20.58 12.56 -1.91
CA VAL A 76 20.73 12.95 -0.49
C VAL A 76 21.11 11.70 0.30
N THR A 77 22.35 11.67 0.80
CA THR A 77 22.83 10.56 1.63
C THR A 77 22.09 10.54 2.97
N LYS A 78 21.73 9.34 3.44
CA LYS A 78 21.12 9.15 4.75
C LYS A 78 22.05 9.74 5.84
N PRO A 79 21.56 10.60 6.73
CA PRO A 79 22.37 11.12 7.84
C PRO A 79 22.78 10.01 8.79
N ALA A 80 23.78 10.29 9.64
CA ALA A 80 24.17 9.39 10.71
C ALA A 80 22.94 9.03 11.59
N PRO A 81 22.83 7.79 12.08
CA PRO A 81 21.75 7.41 12.98
C PRO A 81 21.70 8.36 14.18
N PRO A 82 20.50 8.74 14.66
CA PRO A 82 20.37 9.54 15.86
C PRO A 82 21.01 8.82 17.06
N GLY A 83 21.73 9.56 17.91
CA GLY A 83 22.38 8.99 19.10
C GLY A 83 21.42 8.49 20.18
N ALA A 84 20.15 8.88 20.09
CA ALA A 84 19.06 8.41 20.95
C ALA A 84 17.95 7.78 20.09
N ALA A 85 17.22 6.82 20.65
CA ALA A 85 16.05 6.26 19.98
C ALA A 85 14.97 7.35 19.82
N VAL A 86 14.67 7.72 18.57
CA VAL A 86 13.68 8.77 18.22
C VAL A 86 12.31 8.21 17.84
N THR A 87 12.14 6.89 17.80
CA THR A 87 10.82 6.29 17.53
C THR A 87 9.94 6.38 18.76
N ARG A 88 9.07 7.41 18.82
CA ARG A 88 7.86 7.37 19.64
C ARG A 88 6.69 6.91 18.78
N GLN A 89 6.13 5.73 19.06
CA GLN A 89 4.75 5.46 18.68
C GLN A 89 3.87 5.92 19.84
N GLU A 90 3.35 7.14 19.79
CA GLU A 90 2.27 7.55 20.68
C GLU A 90 0.95 7.09 20.05
N HIS A 91 0.23 6.20 20.73
CA HIS A 91 -1.13 5.82 20.36
C HIS A 91 -2.09 6.87 20.97
N PRO A 92 -2.94 7.55 20.19
CA PRO A 92 -3.93 8.47 20.75
C PRO A 92 -4.84 7.73 21.75
N PRO A 93 -5.23 8.34 22.88
CA PRO A 93 -6.21 7.74 23.76
C PRO A 93 -7.55 7.56 23.02
N ALA A 94 -8.18 6.41 23.26
CA ALA A 94 -9.43 5.96 22.63
C ALA A 94 -10.65 6.80 23.01
#